data_AF-B1YDR2-F1
#
_entry.id   AF-B1YDR2-F1
#
_cell.length_a   1.000
_cell.length_b   1.000
_cell.length_c   1.000
_cell.angle_alpha   90.00
_cell.angle_beta   90.00
_cell.angle_gamma   90.00
#
_symmetry.space_group_name_H-M   'P 1'
#
loop_
_entity.id
_entity.type
_entity.pdbx_description
1 polymer ?
#
loop_
_entity_poly.entity_id
_entity_poly.type
_entity_poly.pdbx_seq_one_letter_code
_entity_poly.pdbx_strand_id
1 'polypeptide(L)'
;MEPLIYVLSCLVREKYYGPLDRLARVEDSDEFYVTMAMEAVYDALRYFGTLKDCARPEGLEEAVRAFAALVKRRPAVAKEVAFKALAKAVGGERQVVKGQASAAK
;
A
#
# COMPACT_ATOMS: atom_id res chain seq x y z
N MET A 1 -9.95 2.31 -3.57
CA MET A 1 -8.68 2.12 -2.85
C MET A 1 -7.61 1.43 -3.70
N GLU A 2 -7.99 0.54 -4.61
CA GLU A 2 -7.04 -0.23 -5.44
C GLU A 2 -5.98 0.60 -6.17
N PRO A 3 -6.27 1.79 -6.76
CA PRO A 3 -5.22 2.62 -7.37
C PRO A 3 -4.10 3.04 -6.41
N LEU A 4 -4.45 3.39 -5.17
CA LEU A 4 -3.46 3.74 -4.13
C LEU A 4 -2.65 2.50 -3.69
N ILE A 5 -3.31 1.35 -3.58
CA ILE A 5 -2.65 0.06 -3.29
C ILE A 5 -1.66 -0.29 -4.41
N TYR A 6 -2.03 -0.07 -5.67
CA TYR A 6 -1.14 -0.25 -6.81
C TYR A 6 0.10 0.66 -6.72
N VAL A 7 -0.10 1.95 -6.45
CA VAL A 7 1.02 2.91 -6.24
C VAL A 7 1.96 2.41 -5.15
N LEU A 8 1.43 2.06 -3.98
CA LEU A 8 2.25 1.55 -2.87
C LEU A 8 2.94 0.22 -3.22
N SER A 9 2.31 -0.64 -4.04
CA SER A 9 2.95 -1.88 -4.50
C SER A 9 4.13 -1.63 -5.44
N CYS A 10 4.09 -0.56 -6.24
CA CYS A 10 5.24 -0.13 -7.06
C CYS A 10 6.41 0.29 -6.18
N LEU A 11 6.15 1.06 -5.13
CA LEU A 11 7.17 1.46 -4.15
C LEU A 11 7.86 0.25 -3.51
N VAL A 12 7.08 -0.78 -3.16
CA VAL A 12 7.61 -2.03 -2.60
C VAL A 12 8.55 -2.75 -3.57
N ARG A 13 8.21 -2.82 -4.86
CA ARG A 13 9.08 -3.44 -5.89
C ARG A 13 10.41 -2.69 -6.03
N GLU A 14 10.36 -1.37 -5.86
CA GLU A 14 11.55 -0.50 -5.81
C GLU A 14 12.24 -0.49 -4.44
N LYS A 15 11.80 -1.33 -3.50
CA LYS A 15 12.35 -1.47 -2.13
C LYS A 15 12.25 -0.18 -1.31
N TYR A 16 11.31 0.71 -1.64
CA TYR A 16 11.03 1.93 -0.89
C TYR A 16 9.88 1.71 0.10
N TYR A 17 10.23 1.23 1.31
CA TYR A 17 9.26 0.75 2.31
C TYR A 17 8.72 1.84 3.26
N GLY A 18 9.40 2.98 3.38
CA GLY A 18 9.12 3.99 4.42
C GLY A 18 7.65 4.44 4.53
N PRO A 19 6.93 4.70 3.43
CA PRO A 19 5.49 4.97 3.49
C PRO A 19 4.66 3.81 4.04
N LEU A 20 4.94 2.57 3.63
CA LEU A 20 4.20 1.40 4.11
C LEU A 20 4.46 1.15 5.60
N ASP A 21 5.71 1.30 6.05
CA ASP A 21 6.08 1.12 7.46
C ASP A 21 5.36 2.12 8.38
N ARG A 22 5.21 3.38 7.93
CA ARG A 22 4.40 4.38 8.64
C ARG A 22 2.92 4.04 8.64
N LEU A 23 2.36 3.66 7.49
CA LEU A 23 0.95 3.25 7.42
C LEU A 23 0.65 2.02 8.30
N ALA A 24 1.59 1.09 8.43
CA ALA A 24 1.47 -0.08 9.30
C ALA A 24 1.54 0.25 10.80
N ARG A 25 2.01 1.45 11.16
CA ARG A 25 2.09 1.93 12.55
C ARG A 25 0.90 2.77 12.99
N VAL A 26 -0.06 3.03 12.10
CA VAL A 26 -1.29 3.75 12.45
C VAL A 26 -2.16 2.88 13.37
N GLU A 27 -2.41 3.38 14.58
CA GLU A 27 -3.08 2.62 15.65
C GLU A 27 -4.41 3.25 16.08
N ASP A 28 -4.52 4.58 16.06
CA ASP A 28 -5.73 5.29 16.45
C ASP A 28 -6.04 6.48 15.50
N SER A 29 -7.12 7.19 15.80
CA SER A 29 -7.77 8.24 15.02
C SER A 29 -7.41 9.65 15.51
N ASP A 30 -6.48 9.75 16.45
CA ASP A 30 -5.95 11.03 16.87
C ASP A 30 -5.25 11.77 15.72
N GLU A 31 -5.08 13.08 15.90
CA GLU A 31 -4.52 13.95 14.88
C GLU A 31 -3.11 13.53 14.47
N PHE A 32 -2.32 12.98 15.40
CA PHE A 32 -0.96 12.53 15.14
C PHE A 32 -0.94 11.35 14.16
N TYR A 33 -1.71 10.30 14.42
CA TYR A 33 -1.76 9.12 13.55
C TYR A 33 -2.43 9.42 12.20
N VAL A 34 -3.47 10.25 12.18
CA VAL A 34 -4.09 10.70 10.93
C VAL A 34 -3.10 11.50 10.08
N THR A 35 -2.34 12.42 10.70
CA THR A 35 -1.32 13.21 10.01
C THR A 35 -0.21 12.31 9.48
N MET A 36 0.30 11.39 10.29
CA MET A 36 1.30 10.40 9.88
C MET A 36 0.84 9.59 8.65
N ALA A 37 -0.43 9.17 8.63
CA ALA A 37 -0.99 8.45 7.50
C ALA A 37 -1.03 9.31 6.21
N MET A 38 -1.40 10.58 6.34
CA MET A 38 -1.46 11.51 5.21
C MET A 38 -0.07 11.87 4.68
N GLU A 39 0.90 12.09 5.56
CA GLU A 39 2.31 12.31 5.19
C GLU A 39 2.90 11.09 4.48
N ALA A 40 2.60 9.88 4.96
CA ALA A 40 3.02 8.65 4.30
C ALA A 40 2.45 8.56 2.87
N VAL A 41 1.17 8.90 2.67
CA VAL A 41 0.57 8.95 1.34
C VAL A 41 1.20 10.02 0.46
N TYR A 42 1.47 11.21 1.00
CA TYR A 42 2.17 12.26 0.27
C TYR A 42 3.55 11.79 -0.21
N ASP A 43 4.37 11.23 0.68
CA ASP A 43 5.70 10.74 0.33
C ASP A 43 5.63 9.59 -0.68
N ALA A 44 4.61 8.73 -0.57
CA ALA A 44 4.38 7.68 -1.54
C ALA A 44 4.09 8.22 -2.94
N LEU A 45 3.20 9.20 -3.06
CA LEU A 45 2.85 9.83 -4.34
C LEU A 45 4.02 10.61 -4.93
N ARG A 46 4.78 11.32 -4.09
CA ARG A 46 5.99 12.04 -4.49
C ARG A 46 7.03 11.10 -5.09
N TYR A 47 7.32 9.99 -4.41
CA TYR A 47 8.27 9.00 -4.92
C TYR A 47 7.73 8.29 -6.16
N PHE A 48 6.45 7.90 -6.16
CA PHE A 48 5.83 7.28 -7.34
C PHE A 48 5.96 8.13 -8.60
N GLY A 49 5.85 9.46 -8.47
CA GLY A 49 6.03 10.40 -9.58
C GLY A 49 7.42 10.39 -10.22
N THR A 50 8.43 9.75 -9.61
CA THR A 50 9.77 9.60 -10.18
C THR A 50 9.98 8.25 -10.88
N LEU A 51 9.06 7.30 -10.70
CA LEU A 51 9.15 5.95 -11.26
C LEU A 51 8.81 5.97 -12.75
N LYS A 52 9.64 5.29 -13.56
CA LYS A 52 9.44 5.19 -15.01
C LYS A 52 8.64 3.96 -15.42
N ASP A 53 8.77 2.88 -14.65
CA ASP A 53 8.22 1.56 -14.98
C ASP A 53 6.85 1.28 -14.34
N CYS A 54 6.26 2.29 -13.70
CA CYS A 54 4.92 2.21 -13.12
C CYS A 54 3.97 3.22 -13.76
N ALA A 55 2.96 2.72 -14.46
CA ALA A 55 1.95 3.54 -15.08
C ALA A 55 1.05 4.19 -14.01
N ARG A 56 0.70 5.47 -14.19
CA ARG A 56 -0.28 6.13 -13.32
C ARG A 56 -1.63 5.41 -13.43
N PRO A 57 -2.17 4.85 -12.32
CA PRO A 57 -3.46 4.18 -12.38
C PRO A 57 -4.59 5.19 -12.51
N GLU A 58 -5.62 4.83 -13.28
CA GLU A 58 -6.88 5.58 -13.33
C GLU A 58 -7.55 5.63 -11.95
N GLY A 59 -8.23 6.73 -11.64
CA GLY A 59 -8.94 6.89 -10.37
C GLY A 59 -8.05 7.09 -9.13
N LEU A 60 -6.76 7.41 -9.31
CA LEU A 60 -5.82 7.62 -8.20
C LEU A 60 -6.27 8.76 -7.27
N GLU A 61 -6.77 9.85 -7.84
CA GLU A 61 -7.18 11.04 -7.08
C GLU A 61 -8.38 10.73 -6.18
N GLU A 62 -9.37 10.02 -6.70
CA GLU A 62 -10.54 9.51 -5.98
C GLU A 62 -10.12 8.53 -4.88
N ALA A 63 -9.15 7.66 -5.16
CA ALA A 63 -8.63 6.72 -4.18
C ALA A 63 -7.94 7.43 -3.01
N VAL A 64 -7.16 8.49 -3.28
CA VAL A 64 -6.51 9.31 -2.25
C VAL A 64 -7.55 10.07 -1.42
N ARG A 65 -8.56 10.69 -2.07
CA ARG A 65 -9.68 11.32 -1.37
C ARG A 65 -10.42 10.34 -0.46
N ALA A 66 -10.73 9.16 -0.97
CA ALA A 66 -11.39 8.11 -0.20
C ALA A 66 -10.54 7.64 0.99
N PHE A 67 -9.23 7.50 0.80
CA PHE A 67 -8.31 7.15 1.88
C PHE A 67 -8.33 8.21 2.99
N ALA A 68 -8.18 9.48 2.62
CA ALA A 68 -8.16 10.59 3.56
C ALA A 68 -9.45 10.70 4.38
N ALA A 69 -10.60 10.42 3.76
CA ALA A 69 -11.89 10.40 4.45
C ALA A 69 -12.02 9.18 5.38
N LEU A 70 -11.56 8.00 4.94
CA LEU A 70 -11.71 6.76 5.69
C LEU A 70 -10.75 6.66 6.87
N VAL A 71 -9.49 7.07 6.73
CA VAL A 71 -8.48 6.91 7.79
C VAL A 71 -8.86 7.65 9.07
N LYS A 72 -9.53 8.82 8.93
CA LYS A 72 -10.08 9.60 10.05
C LYS A 72 -11.17 8.86 10.84
N ARG A 73 -11.94 8.01 10.16
CA ARG A 73 -13.08 7.27 10.76
C ARG A 73 -12.69 5.85 11.17
N ARG A 74 -11.70 5.28 10.50
CA ARG A 74 -11.22 3.91 10.67
C ARG A 74 -9.70 3.86 10.40
N PRO A 75 -8.88 4.16 11.40
CA PRO A 75 -7.41 4.17 11.30
C PRO A 75 -6.82 2.86 10.78
N ALA A 76 -7.45 1.72 11.12
CA ALA A 76 -7.07 0.39 10.66
C ALA A 76 -6.97 0.27 9.12
N VAL A 77 -7.66 1.13 8.36
CA VAL A 77 -7.55 1.17 6.89
C VAL A 77 -6.12 1.46 6.42
N ALA A 78 -5.33 2.25 7.15
CA ALA A 78 -3.94 2.51 6.81
C ALA A 78 -3.10 1.21 6.78
N LYS A 79 -3.22 0.41 7.86
CA LYS A 79 -2.55 -0.90 7.98
C LYS A 79 -3.06 -1.89 6.93
N GLU A 80 -4.36 -1.94 6.67
CA GLU A 80 -4.94 -2.80 5.62
C GLU A 80 -4.42 -2.45 4.23
N VAL A 81 -4.29 -1.16 3.90
CA VAL A 81 -3.75 -0.69 2.63
C VAL A 81 -2.28 -1.08 2.49
N ALA A 82 -1.47 -0.89 3.53
CA ALA A 82 -0.07 -1.30 3.54
C ALA A 82 0.10 -2.80 3.31
N PHE A 83 -0.67 -3.64 4.02
CA PHE A 83 -0.62 -5.09 3.86
C PHE A 83 -1.05 -5.55 2.46
N LYS A 84 -2.13 -4.97 1.91
CA LYS A 84 -2.57 -5.28 0.55
C LYS A 84 -1.53 -4.89 -0.50
N ALA A 85 -0.88 -3.73 -0.33
CA ALA A 85 0.18 -3.29 -1.24
C ALA A 85 1.40 -4.23 -1.19
N LEU A 86 1.84 -4.61 0.00
CA LEU A 86 2.92 -5.57 0.19
C LEU A 86 2.57 -6.94 -0.40
N ALA A 87 1.39 -7.47 -0.10
CA ALA A 87 0.91 -8.74 -0.66
C ALA A 87 0.82 -8.70 -2.19
N LYS A 88 0.36 -7.58 -2.77
CA LYS A 88 0.29 -7.39 -4.23
C LYS A 88 1.67 -7.35 -4.88
N ALA A 89 2.66 -6.74 -4.24
CA ALA A 89 4.02 -6.71 -4.73
C ALA A 89 4.66 -8.10 -4.69
N VAL A 90 4.56 -8.80 -3.55
CA VAL A 90 5.15 -10.14 -3.36
C VAL A 90 4.46 -11.20 -4.21
N GLY A 91 3.13 -11.14 -4.34
CA GLY A 91 2.34 -12.08 -5.14
C GLY A 91 2.53 -11.92 -6.65
N GLY A 92 2.99 -10.75 -7.12
CA GLY A 92 3.34 -10.53 -8.53
C GLY A 92 4.67 -11.16 -8.94
N GLU A 93 5.60 -11.33 -8.00
CA GLU A 93 6.93 -11.91 -8.25
C GLU A 93 6.97 -13.44 -8.09
N ARG A 94 6.04 -14.01 -7.32
CA ARG A 94 5.91 -15.46 -7.15
C ARG A 94 4.70 -15.99 -7.90
N GLN A 95 4.91 -16.43 -9.14
CA GLN A 95 4.00 -17.42 -9.74
C GLN A 95 3.95 -18.66 -8.82
N VAL A 96 2.77 -18.84 -8.21
CA VAL A 96 2.17 -20.05 -7.65
C VAL A 96 3.15 -21.21 -7.40
N VAL A 97 3.63 -21.36 -6.17
CA VAL A 97 4.04 -22.68 -5.70
C VAL A 97 2.75 -23.50 -5.56
N LYS A 98 2.32 -24.17 -6.63
CA LYS A 98 1.34 -25.25 -6.52
C LYS A 98 2.02 -26.28 -5.62
N GLY A 99 1.55 -26.38 -4.38
CA GLY A 99 2.01 -27.40 -3.44
C GLY A 99 1.87 -28.76 -4.10
N GLN A 100 2.99 -29.33 -4.53
CA GLN A 100 3.09 -30.77 -4.73
C GLN A 100 2.98 -31.37 -3.32
N ALA A 101 1.76 -31.73 -2.93
CA ALA A 101 1.57 -32.73 -1.90
C ALA A 101 2.16 -34.02 -2.46
N SER A 102 3.43 -34.27 -2.10
CA SER A 102 4.08 -35.56 -2.33
C SER A 102 3.31 -36.59 -1.51
N ALA A 103 2.51 -37.41 -2.20
CA ALA A 103 2.01 -38.65 -1.66
C ALA A 103 3.22 -39.56 -1.42
N ALA A 104 3.67 -39.61 -0.16
CA ALA A 104 4.57 -40.67 0.28
C ALA A 104 3.76 -41.97 0.40
N LYS A 105 4.25 -42.99 -0.30
CA LYS A 105 3.79 -44.37 -0.33
C LYS A 105 3.81 -45.03 1.03
#